data_AF-A0A101AI98-F1
#
_entry.id   AF-A0A101AI98-F1
#
_cell.length_a   1.000
_cell.length_b   1.000
_cell.length_c   1.000
_cell.angle_alpha   90.00
_cell.angle_beta   90.00
_cell.angle_gamma   90.00
#
_symmetry.space_group_name_H-M   'P 1'
#
loop_
_entity.id
_entity.type
_entity.pdbx_description
1 polymer ?
#
loop_
_entity_poly.entity_id
_entity_poly.type
_entity_poly.pdbx_seq_one_letter_code
_entity_poly.pdbx_strand_id
1 'polypeptide(L)'
;MDFAERYPWAVGVFAVPLTIIGLAGVALYPYFFVPLLLLGTAALILVEVWAGRQEEAEHQAQVAAERRAHHDPSSPGWRSDERVRAEAAEARARAAQLWAQAEAAEARAQAAEARAQAVEARAQATRRQHGEADTEEFPRPNYP
;
A
#
# COMPACT_ATOMS: atom_id res chain seq x y z
N MET A 1 5.50 28.67 -8.01
CA MET A 1 6.88 28.33 -7.58
C MET A 1 7.36 27.28 -8.56
N ASP A 2 7.78 27.69 -9.75
CA ASP A 2 7.98 26.74 -10.86
C ASP A 2 9.46 26.44 -11.06
N PHE A 3 10.02 25.73 -10.09
CA PHE A 3 11.32 25.07 -10.24
C PHE A 3 11.23 23.86 -11.19
N ALA A 4 10.05 23.26 -11.32
CA ALA A 4 9.81 22.08 -12.16
C ALA A 4 9.87 22.40 -13.67
N GLU A 5 9.46 23.60 -14.09
CA GLU A 5 9.47 23.98 -15.51
C GLU A 5 10.87 24.37 -16.02
N ARG A 6 11.77 24.81 -15.12
CA ARG A 6 13.04 25.42 -15.52
C ARG A 6 14.19 24.44 -15.69
N TYR A 7 14.06 23.23 -15.14
CA TYR A 7 15.11 22.20 -15.17
C TYR A 7 14.52 20.79 -15.33
N PRO A 8 13.93 20.45 -16.49
CA PRO A 8 13.41 19.10 -16.75
C PRO A 8 14.51 18.03 -16.63
N TRP A 9 15.76 18.40 -16.89
CA TRP A 9 16.92 17.52 -16.75
C TRP A 9 17.34 17.29 -15.30
N ALA A 10 17.12 18.25 -14.39
CA ALA A 10 17.48 18.09 -12.98
C ALA A 10 16.57 17.06 -12.29
N VAL A 11 15.29 17.03 -12.63
CA VAL A 11 14.34 16.03 -12.12
C VAL A 11 14.79 14.61 -12.48
N GLY A 12 15.23 14.39 -13.73
CA GLY A 12 15.71 13.09 -14.18
C GLY A 12 16.98 12.60 -13.47
N VAL A 13 17.94 13.50 -13.22
CA VAL A 13 19.23 13.16 -12.58
C VAL A 13 19.05 12.72 -11.13
N PHE A 14 18.05 13.24 -10.42
CA PHE A 14 17.78 12.83 -9.04
C PHE A 14 16.76 11.69 -8.95
N ALA A 15 15.73 11.67 -9.81
CA ALA A 15 14.68 10.65 -9.75
C ALA A 15 15.18 9.24 -10.05
N VAL A 16 16.10 9.08 -11.02
CA VAL A 16 16.63 7.76 -11.41
C VAL A 16 17.48 7.11 -10.30
N PRO A 17 18.50 7.76 -9.72
CA PRO A 17 19.24 7.16 -8.62
C PRO A 17 18.37 6.97 -7.37
N LEU A 18 17.42 7.86 -7.08
CA LEU A 18 16.48 7.65 -5.97
C LEU A 18 15.64 6.39 -6.14
N THR A 19 15.15 6.13 -7.36
CA THR A 19 14.33 4.93 -7.62
C THR A 19 15.16 3.65 -7.56
N ILE A 20 16.40 3.66 -8.05
CA ILE A 20 17.32 2.52 -7.94
C ILE A 20 17.64 2.23 -6.47
N ILE A 21 17.99 3.25 -5.68
CA ILE A 21 18.27 3.10 -4.24
C ILE A 21 17.02 2.64 -3.49
N GLY A 22 15.85 3.18 -3.84
CA GLY A 22 14.58 2.76 -3.25
C GLY A 22 14.26 1.29 -3.54
N LEU A 23 14.36 0.86 -4.80
CA LEU A 23 14.13 -0.53 -5.20
C LEU A 23 15.14 -1.50 -4.57
N ALA A 24 16.42 -1.13 -4.56
CA ALA A 24 17.46 -1.93 -3.91
C ALA A 24 17.22 -2.01 -2.39
N GLY A 25 16.80 -0.92 -1.76
CA GLY A 25 16.43 -0.87 -0.34
C GLY A 25 15.25 -1.78 -0.01
N VAL A 26 14.20 -1.78 -0.84
CA VAL A 26 13.06 -2.70 -0.71
C VAL A 26 13.50 -4.16 -0.83
N ALA A 27 14.38 -4.47 -1.79
CA ALA A 27 14.81 -5.83 -2.06
C ALA A 27 15.75 -6.39 -0.99
N LEU A 28 16.70 -5.58 -0.50
CA LEU A 28 17.67 -6.02 0.52
C LEU A 28 17.13 -5.93 1.95
N TYR A 29 16.26 -4.94 2.25
CA TYR A 29 15.78 -4.67 3.61
C TYR A 29 14.26 -4.40 3.64
N PRO A 30 13.43 -5.38 3.21
CA PRO A 30 11.99 -5.19 3.10
C PRO A 30 11.35 -4.80 4.45
N TYR A 31 11.84 -5.39 5.54
CA TYR A 31 11.32 -5.13 6.89
C TYR A 31 11.56 -3.72 7.41
N PHE A 32 12.57 -2.98 6.92
CA PHE A 32 12.79 -1.58 7.29
C PHE A 32 12.15 -0.62 6.28
N PHE A 33 12.18 -0.96 5.00
CA PHE A 33 11.73 -0.07 3.94
C PHE A 33 10.20 0.01 3.85
N VAL A 34 9.50 -1.11 4.03
CA VAL A 34 8.02 -1.16 4.03
C VAL A 34 7.39 -0.32 5.14
N PRO A 35 7.80 -0.42 6.43
CA PRO A 35 7.25 0.45 7.46
C PRO A 35 7.62 1.92 7.25
N LEU A 36 8.81 2.24 6.72
CA LEU A 36 9.16 3.62 6.36
C LEU A 36 8.28 4.18 5.24
N LEU A 37 7.99 3.39 4.20
CA LEU A 37 7.06 3.74 3.13
C LEU A 37 5.65 4.01 3.66
N LEU A 38 5.16 3.13 4.55
CA LEU A 38 3.88 3.31 5.23
C LEU A 38 3.87 4.60 6.04
N LEU A 39 4.94 4.86 6.81
CA LEU A 39 5.07 6.07 7.62
C LEU A 39 5.12 7.32 6.76
N GLY A 40 5.87 7.31 5.65
CA GLY A 40 5.96 8.42 4.71
C GLY A 40 4.61 8.69 4.02
N THR A 41 3.89 7.64 3.63
CA THR A 41 2.53 7.78 3.06
C THR A 41 1.55 8.35 4.07
N ALA A 42 1.59 7.87 5.33
CA ALA A 42 0.76 8.40 6.40
C ALA A 42 1.09 9.88 6.69
N ALA A 43 2.36 10.26 6.64
CA ALA A 43 2.80 11.65 6.81
C ALA A 43 2.27 12.55 5.70
N LEU A 44 2.34 12.12 4.43
CA LEU A 44 1.77 12.85 3.28
C LEU A 44 0.26 13.06 3.45
N ILE A 45 -0.48 12.01 3.84
CA ILE A 45 -1.92 12.12 4.10
C ILE A 45 -2.19 13.12 5.23
N LEU A 46 -1.40 13.10 6.32
CA LEU A 46 -1.56 14.05 7.41
C LEU A 46 -1.34 15.50 6.96
N VAL A 47 -0.33 15.74 6.12
CA VAL A 47 -0.04 17.06 5.55
C VAL A 47 -1.20 17.54 4.68
N GLU A 48 -1.74 16.68 3.82
CA GLU A 48 -2.89 17.02 2.97
C GLU A 48 -4.12 17.39 3.82
N VAL A 49 -4.39 16.61 4.88
CA VAL A 49 -5.49 16.88 5.81
C VAL A 49 -5.28 18.19 6.58
N TRP A 50 -4.04 18.50 6.95
CA TRP A 50 -3.71 19.77 7.61
C TRP A 50 -3.76 20.96 6.66
N ALA A 51 -3.31 20.80 5.42
CA ALA A 51 -3.38 21.82 4.39
C ALA A 51 -4.85 22.17 4.06
N GLY A 52 -5.70 21.15 3.89
CA GLY A 52 -7.14 21.35 3.70
C GLY A 52 -7.81 22.06 4.89
N ARG A 53 -7.41 21.72 6.13
CA ARG A 53 -7.88 22.42 7.34
C ARG A 53 -7.44 23.89 7.39
N GLN A 54 -6.27 24.20 6.83
CA GLN A 54 -5.73 25.56 6.81
C GLN A 54 -6.47 26.42 5.79
N GLU A 55 -6.74 25.90 4.59
CA GLU A 55 -7.61 26.56 3.59
C GLU A 55 -9.03 26.77 4.13
N GLU A 56 -9.58 25.80 4.86
CA GLU A 56 -10.89 25.94 5.52
C GLU A 56 -10.92 27.04 6.58
N ALA A 57 -9.83 27.24 7.33
CA ALA A 57 -9.74 28.31 8.33
C ALA A 57 -9.67 29.70 7.68
N GLU A 58 -8.95 29.82 6.57
CA GLU A 58 -8.88 31.07 5.79
C GLU A 58 -10.18 31.37 5.06
N HIS A 59 -10.83 30.35 4.49
CA HIS A 59 -12.17 30.46 3.90
C HIS A 59 -13.23 30.75 4.97
N GLN A 60 -13.14 30.20 6.18
CA GLN A 60 -14.04 30.58 7.27
C GLN A 60 -13.84 32.02 7.72
N ALA A 61 -12.60 32.52 7.77
CA ALA A 61 -12.33 33.91 8.11
C ALA A 61 -12.88 34.87 7.04
N GLN A 62 -12.72 34.52 5.76
CA GLN A 62 -13.29 35.29 4.64
C GLN A 62 -14.81 35.21 4.61
N VAL A 63 -15.41 34.02 4.77
CA VAL A 63 -16.86 33.82 4.83
C VAL A 63 -17.45 34.48 6.08
N ALA A 64 -16.74 34.53 7.22
CA ALA A 64 -17.19 35.24 8.42
C ALA A 64 -17.14 36.76 8.23
N ALA A 65 -16.12 37.28 7.52
CA ALA A 65 -16.04 38.69 7.14
C ALA A 65 -17.12 39.06 6.10
N GLU A 66 -17.38 38.18 5.13
CA GLU A 66 -18.39 38.35 4.08
C GLU A 66 -19.82 38.21 4.64
N ARG A 67 -20.07 37.26 5.55
CA ARG A 67 -21.35 37.12 6.28
C ARG A 67 -21.67 38.34 7.17
N ARG A 68 -20.66 39.08 7.62
CA ARG A 68 -20.87 40.36 8.33
C ARG A 68 -21.20 41.50 7.37
N ALA A 69 -20.76 41.43 6.12
CA ALA A 69 -21.08 42.40 5.08
C ALA A 69 -22.41 42.12 4.36
N HIS A 70 -22.85 40.85 4.32
CA HIS A 70 -24.00 40.38 3.54
C HIS A 70 -25.07 39.71 4.42
N HIS A 71 -25.41 40.33 5.56
CA HIS A 71 -26.50 39.88 6.42
C HIS A 71 -27.86 40.09 5.74
N ASP A 72 -28.21 39.18 4.83
CA ASP A 72 -29.58 38.83 4.45
C ASP A 72 -29.86 37.43 5.03
N PRO A 73 -30.82 37.26 5.95
CA PRO A 73 -31.03 36.03 6.72
C PRO A 73 -31.79 34.93 5.95
N SER A 74 -31.42 34.69 4.69
CA SER A 74 -32.24 33.91 3.76
C SER A 74 -31.43 32.93 2.90
N SER A 75 -30.72 31.96 3.49
CA SER A 75 -30.22 30.82 2.69
C SER A 75 -30.05 29.49 3.45
N PRO A 76 -30.38 28.34 2.84
CA PRO A 76 -30.63 27.09 3.54
C PRO A 76 -29.36 26.21 3.58
N GLY A 77 -28.60 26.30 4.66
CA GLY A 77 -27.33 25.57 4.86
C GLY A 77 -27.42 24.04 5.05
N TRP A 78 -28.61 23.45 4.96
CA TRP A 78 -28.84 22.02 5.20
C TRP A 78 -28.58 21.12 3.98
N ARG A 79 -28.61 21.66 2.76
CA ARG A 79 -28.33 20.88 1.53
C ARG A 79 -26.85 20.48 1.37
N SER A 80 -25.92 21.24 1.94
CA SER A 80 -24.48 20.94 1.91
C SER A 80 -24.12 19.79 2.85
N ASP A 81 -24.71 19.75 4.04
CA ASP A 81 -24.45 18.69 5.03
C ASP A 81 -24.93 17.31 4.55
N GLU A 82 -26.06 17.25 3.84
CA GLU A 82 -26.56 15.98 3.29
C GLU A 82 -25.65 15.42 2.20
N ARG A 83 -25.07 16.29 1.36
CA ARG A 83 -24.11 15.88 0.31
C ARG A 83 -22.80 15.37 0.91
N VAL A 84 -22.26 16.08 1.90
CA VAL A 84 -21.05 15.66 2.62
C VAL A 84 -21.26 14.32 3.32
N ARG A 85 -22.42 14.10 3.94
CA ARG A 85 -22.75 12.81 4.57
C ARG A 85 -22.91 11.68 3.56
N ALA A 86 -23.53 11.94 2.41
CA ALA A 86 -23.68 10.95 1.35
C ALA A 86 -22.31 10.55 0.77
N GLU A 87 -21.44 11.50 0.52
CA GLU A 87 -20.09 11.26 -0.01
C GLU A 87 -19.21 10.51 1.01
N ALA A 88 -19.29 10.87 2.30
CA ALA A 88 -18.61 10.14 3.36
C ALA A 88 -19.12 8.70 3.51
N ALA A 89 -20.42 8.45 3.29
CA ALA A 89 -21.00 7.11 3.31
C ALA A 89 -20.51 6.28 2.12
N GLU A 90 -20.44 6.85 0.92
CA GLU A 90 -19.88 6.18 -0.27
C GLU A 90 -18.38 5.88 -0.11
N ALA A 91 -17.61 6.81 0.44
CA ALA A 91 -16.19 6.60 0.71
C ALA A 91 -15.96 5.44 1.69
N ARG A 92 -16.77 5.37 2.76
CA ARG A 92 -16.73 4.25 3.71
C ARG A 92 -17.14 2.93 3.07
N ALA A 93 -18.15 2.91 2.21
CA ALA A 93 -18.57 1.71 1.50
C ALA A 93 -17.45 1.19 0.57
N ARG A 94 -16.77 2.09 -0.16
CA ARG A 94 -15.62 1.74 -1.00
C ARG A 94 -14.44 1.22 -0.19
N ALA A 95 -14.13 1.85 0.94
CA ALA A 95 -13.07 1.38 1.84
C ALA A 95 -13.37 -0.02 2.39
N ALA A 96 -14.61 -0.28 2.81
CA ALA A 96 -15.02 -1.61 3.29
C ALA A 96 -14.93 -2.68 2.18
N GLN A 97 -15.30 -2.33 0.95
CA GLN A 97 -15.20 -3.25 -0.19
C GLN A 97 -13.73 -3.58 -0.53
N LEU A 98 -12.83 -2.60 -0.46
CA LEU A 98 -11.40 -2.81 -0.68
C LEU A 98 -10.80 -3.67 0.44
N TRP A 99 -11.18 -3.44 1.68
CA TRP A 99 -10.76 -4.27 2.81
C TRP A 99 -11.16 -5.73 2.64
N ALA A 100 -12.43 -5.98 2.30
CA ALA A 100 -12.92 -7.34 2.07
C ALA A 100 -12.20 -8.03 0.90
N GLN A 101 -11.85 -7.30 -0.16
CA GLN A 101 -11.05 -7.84 -1.26
C GLN A 101 -9.62 -8.17 -0.85
N ALA A 102 -8.99 -7.31 -0.06
CA ALA A 102 -7.64 -7.55 0.46
C ALA A 102 -7.61 -8.81 1.33
N GLU A 103 -8.57 -8.97 2.24
CA GLU A 103 -8.68 -10.14 3.12
C GLU A 103 -8.92 -11.43 2.32
N ALA A 104 -9.77 -11.37 1.29
CA ALA A 104 -9.98 -12.51 0.38
C ALA A 104 -8.73 -12.86 -0.44
N ALA A 105 -7.94 -11.86 -0.86
CA ALA A 105 -6.69 -12.07 -1.58
C ALA A 105 -5.63 -12.71 -0.67
N GLU A 106 -5.55 -12.27 0.59
CA GLU A 106 -4.65 -12.83 1.58
C GLU A 106 -4.97 -14.30 1.87
N ALA A 107 -6.26 -14.63 2.08
CA ALA A 107 -6.68 -16.01 2.29
C ALA A 107 -6.32 -16.91 1.08
N ARG A 108 -6.41 -16.39 -0.14
CA ARG A 108 -6.00 -17.11 -1.36
C ARG A 108 -4.49 -17.32 -1.42
N ALA A 109 -3.70 -16.32 -1.03
CA ALA A 109 -2.24 -16.42 -0.97
C ALA A 109 -1.80 -17.49 0.04
N GLN A 110 -2.36 -17.47 1.25
CA GLN A 110 -2.09 -18.49 2.28
C GLN A 110 -2.46 -19.90 1.80
N ALA A 111 -3.61 -20.05 1.13
CA ALA A 111 -4.02 -21.33 0.57
C ALA A 111 -3.09 -21.82 -0.56
N ALA A 112 -2.56 -20.91 -1.38
CA ALA A 112 -1.59 -21.24 -2.42
C ALA A 112 -0.24 -21.67 -1.82
N GLU A 113 0.21 -20.99 -0.76
CA GLU A 113 1.43 -21.33 -0.04
C GLU A 113 1.34 -22.70 0.63
N ALA A 114 0.23 -23.00 1.31
CA ALA A 114 -0.01 -24.31 1.90
C ALA A 114 0.02 -25.43 0.84
N ARG A 115 -0.51 -25.17 -0.37
CA ARG A 115 -0.43 -26.11 -1.49
C ARG A 115 1.00 -26.30 -1.98
N ALA A 116 1.77 -25.22 -2.10
CA ALA A 116 3.18 -25.29 -2.51
C ALA A 116 3.99 -26.15 -1.51
N GLN A 117 3.82 -25.90 -0.21
CA GLN A 117 4.48 -26.69 0.84
C GLN A 117 4.07 -28.17 0.79
N ALA A 118 2.80 -28.48 0.54
CA ALA A 118 2.34 -29.86 0.41
C ALA A 118 2.96 -30.57 -0.81
N VAL A 119 3.14 -29.87 -1.93
CA VAL A 119 3.81 -30.40 -3.12
C VAL A 119 5.30 -30.63 -2.84
N GLU A 120 5.97 -29.69 -2.18
CA GLU A 120 7.38 -29.84 -1.79
C GLU A 120 7.60 -31.02 -0.82
N ALA A 121 6.73 -31.15 0.19
CA ALA A 121 6.79 -32.26 1.13
C ALA A 121 6.63 -33.62 0.42
N ARG A 122 5.72 -33.71 -0.55
CA ARG A 122 5.56 -34.91 -1.38
C ARG A 122 6.80 -35.17 -2.23
N ALA A 123 7.35 -34.15 -2.89
CA ALA A 123 8.56 -34.29 -3.69
C ALA A 123 9.77 -34.76 -2.85
N GLN A 124 9.90 -34.24 -1.62
CA GLN A 124 10.93 -34.70 -0.68
C GLN A 124 10.72 -36.15 -0.24
N ALA A 125 9.47 -36.56 0.03
CA ALA A 125 9.15 -37.94 0.38
C ALA A 125 9.51 -38.91 -0.76
N THR A 126 9.16 -38.57 -2.00
CA THR A 126 9.54 -39.37 -3.18
C THR A 126 11.06 -39.43 -3.35
N ARG A 127 11.78 -38.32 -3.14
CA ARG A 127 13.24 -38.29 -3.24
C ARG A 127 13.90 -39.18 -2.17
N ARG A 128 13.38 -39.19 -0.93
CA ARG A 128 13.88 -40.08 0.14
C ARG A 128 13.69 -41.55 -0.26
N GLN A 129 12.50 -41.93 -0.72
CA GLN A 129 12.22 -43.30 -1.15
C GLN A 129 13.11 -43.76 -2.32
N HIS A 130 13.38 -42.88 -3.29
CA HIS A 130 14.30 -43.21 -4.40
C HIS A 130 15.77 -43.29 -3.95
N GLY A 131 16.21 -42.43 -3.03
CA GLY A 131 17.57 -42.49 -2.49
C GLY A 131 17.83 -43.72 -1.61
N GLU A 132 16.80 -44.23 -0.94
CA GLU A 132 16.86 -45.46 -0.12
C GLU A 132 16.88 -46.73 -1.00
N ALA A 133 16.21 -46.71 -2.16
CA ALA A 133 16.27 -47.82 -3.12
C ALA A 133 17.66 -47.98 -3.77
N ASP A 134 18.40 -46.87 -3.93
CA ASP A 134 19.75 -46.87 -4.54
C ASP A 134 20.85 -47.37 -3.57
N THR A 135 20.52 -47.57 -2.28
CA THR A 135 21.48 -48.00 -1.25
C THR A 135 21.44 -49.50 -0.94
N GLU A 136 20.48 -50.26 -1.47
CA GLU A 136 20.38 -51.72 -1.24
C GLU A 136 20.95 -52.58 -2.39
N GLU A 137 21.32 -52.00 -3.54
CA GLU A 137 21.89 -52.74 -4.69
C GLU A 137 23.41 -52.51 -4.85
N PHE A 138 24.17 -52.58 -3.76
CA PHE A 138 25.62 -52.82 -3.87
C PHE A 138 25.89 -54.32 -3.77
N PRO A 139 26.11 -55.03 -4.89
CA PRO A 139 26.54 -56.42 -4.82
C PRO A 139 27.87 -56.44 -4.07
N ARG A 140 27.88 -57.05 -2.88
CA ARG A 140 29.12 -57.24 -2.12
C ARG A 140 30.07 -58.01 -3.04
N PRO A 141 31.23 -57.44 -3.42
CA PRO A 141 32.20 -58.19 -4.20
C PRO A 141 32.71 -59.31 -3.32
N ASN A 142 32.28 -60.53 -3.65
CA ASN A 142 32.77 -61.75 -3.04
C ASN A 142 34.20 -61.94 -3.54
N TYR A 143 35.16 -61.46 -2.75
CA TYR A 143 36.57 -61.75 -2.95
C TYR A 143 36.90 -63.10 -2.29
N PRO A 144 37.82 -63.86 -2.90
CA PRO A 144 37.78 -65.33 -3.02
C PRO A 144 37.95 -66.14 -1.73
#